data_AF-A0A1S2HMP3-F1
#
_entry.id   AF-A0A1S2HMP3-F1
#
_cell.length_a   1.000
_cell.length_b   1.000
_cell.length_c   1.000
_cell.angle_alpha   90.00
_cell.angle_beta   90.00
_cell.angle_gamma   90.00
#
_symmetry.space_group_name_H-M   'P 1'
#
loop_
_entity.id
_entity.type
_entity.pdbx_description
1 polymer ?
#
loop_
_entity_poly.entity_id
_entity_poly.type
_entity_poly.pdbx_seq_one_letter_code
_entity_poly.pdbx_strand_id
1 'polypeptide(L)'
;MTHGRPSDRRALGARRSLIEKADRREGRRYAEPMTPDPSDTTAVRVQAALDRLVGLVPGDPLLRAPATERDLAVAEAHLGHRLPEDVRALYLLHDGQHPYSAQDPRFAAGLVVGQPFLPLTDVLAQWDQWDGFEAQEDMDEFASSTPQGFVQPKYAVRGWIPLTHDGGGNHVGVDLDPAAAGTVGQVITFGRDDDEHQVIAPSLLSYLEQAADLVAAGTIVPSDEQDEPGWAITGTLSTVFDATAERTG
;
A
#
# COMPACT_ATOMS: atom_id res chain seq x y z
N MET A 1 72.17 8.93 2.62
CA MET A 1 72.27 7.98 3.75
C MET A 1 71.33 8.47 4.84
N THR A 2 70.41 7.57 5.25
CA THR A 2 69.55 7.51 6.45
C THR A 2 69.25 8.78 7.25
N HIS A 3 67.99 8.95 7.69
CA HIS A 3 67.58 9.15 9.10
C HIS A 3 66.04 9.19 9.17
N GLY A 4 65.45 8.20 9.86
CA GLY A 4 64.01 8.05 10.03
C GLY A 4 63.43 9.01 11.09
N ARG A 5 62.11 9.22 11.04
CA ARG A 5 61.32 9.85 12.11
C ARG A 5 60.36 8.82 12.73
N PRO A 6 60.06 8.92 14.04
CA PRO A 6 59.33 7.91 14.78
C PRO A 6 57.81 8.08 14.68
N SER A 7 57.14 6.94 14.82
CA SER A 7 55.71 6.67 14.83
C SER A 7 54.96 7.30 16.02
N ASP A 8 53.90 8.05 15.73
CA ASP A 8 53.01 8.65 16.73
C ASP A 8 51.80 7.73 17.02
N ARG A 9 52.05 6.58 17.66
CA ARG A 9 51.03 5.62 18.11
C ARG A 9 50.35 6.01 19.44
N ARG A 10 50.60 7.21 19.98
CA ARG A 10 50.10 7.62 21.31
C ARG A 10 48.83 8.46 21.32
N ALA A 11 48.25 8.82 20.17
CA ALA A 11 47.01 9.61 20.14
C ALA A 11 45.70 8.79 20.06
N LEU A 12 45.75 7.50 19.72
CA LEU A 12 44.54 6.68 19.54
C LEU A 12 44.07 5.93 20.81
N GLY A 13 44.94 5.82 21.82
CA GLY A 13 44.64 5.08 23.06
C GLY A 13 43.79 5.86 24.08
N ALA A 14 43.80 7.20 24.03
CA ALA A 14 43.15 8.02 25.04
C ALA A 14 41.65 8.29 24.77
N ARG A 15 41.17 8.13 23.52
CA ARG A 15 39.76 8.36 23.16
C ARG A 15 38.86 7.13 23.34
N ARG A 16 39.42 5.92 23.38
CA ARG A 16 38.67 4.68 23.68
C ARG A 16 38.34 4.51 25.17
N SER A 17 39.13 5.11 26.07
CA SER A 17 38.98 4.90 27.52
C SER A 17 37.86 5.73 28.19
N LEU A 18 37.23 6.68 27.48
CA LEU A 18 36.16 7.52 28.06
C LEU A 18 34.75 7.02 27.76
N ILE A 19 34.57 6.18 26.73
CA ILE A 19 33.27 5.59 26.40
C ILE A 19 32.99 4.37 27.29
N GLU A 20 34.01 3.57 27.63
CA GLU A 20 33.85 2.33 28.42
C GLU A 20 33.67 2.53 29.94
N LYS A 21 33.78 3.76 30.46
CA LYS A 21 33.60 4.04 31.90
C LYS A 21 32.29 4.74 32.26
N ALA A 22 31.52 5.20 31.27
CA ALA A 22 30.19 5.77 31.51
C ALA A 22 29.10 4.69 31.62
N ASP A 23 29.37 3.46 31.16
CA ASP A 23 28.33 2.45 30.86
C ASP A 23 28.15 1.37 31.95
N ARG A 24 28.57 1.65 33.19
CA ARG A 24 28.41 0.72 34.34
C ARG A 24 27.31 1.11 35.32
N ARG A 25 26.43 2.03 34.95
CA ARG A 25 25.27 2.39 35.77
C ARG A 25 24.03 2.57 34.90
N GLU A 26 23.54 1.49 34.31
CA GLU A 26 22.12 1.26 34.07
C GLU A 26 21.94 -0.15 33.48
N GLY A 27 21.17 -0.99 34.17
CA GLY A 27 20.89 -2.37 33.75
C GLY A 27 19.89 -2.46 32.59
N ARG A 28 20.09 -1.71 31.50
CA ARG A 28 19.34 -1.93 30.25
C ARG A 28 20.07 -3.01 29.46
N ARG A 29 19.51 -4.22 29.41
CA ARG A 29 19.83 -5.16 28.32
C ARG A 29 19.42 -4.46 27.02
N TYR A 30 20.40 -4.04 26.23
CA TYR A 30 20.16 -3.80 24.81
C TYR A 30 19.72 -5.14 24.23
N ALA A 31 18.46 -5.24 23.79
CA ALA A 31 18.07 -6.34 22.92
C ALA A 31 18.97 -6.25 21.69
N GLU A 32 19.63 -7.35 21.33
CA GLU A 32 20.39 -7.42 20.09
C GLU A 32 19.45 -7.04 18.93
N PRO A 33 19.91 -6.28 17.92
CA PRO A 33 19.09 -6.01 16.75
C PRO A 33 18.74 -7.34 16.11
N MET A 34 17.48 -7.74 16.24
CA MET A 34 16.92 -8.91 15.58
C MET A 34 17.17 -8.72 14.09
N THR A 35 18.03 -9.55 13.51
CA THR A 35 18.11 -9.70 12.06
C THR A 35 16.73 -10.19 11.59
N PRO A 36 16.08 -9.53 10.60
CA PRO A 36 14.81 -10.02 10.08
C PRO A 36 14.97 -11.47 9.63
N ASP A 37 13.97 -12.30 9.93
CA ASP A 37 13.93 -13.68 9.47
C ASP A 37 13.95 -13.67 7.93
N PRO A 38 14.85 -14.42 7.26
CA PRO A 38 14.85 -14.49 5.79
C PRO A 38 13.56 -15.06 5.17
N SER A 39 12.64 -15.60 5.99
CA SER A 39 11.27 -15.95 5.58
C SER A 39 10.26 -14.80 5.70
N ASP A 40 10.61 -13.70 6.36
CA ASP A 40 9.79 -12.49 6.54
C ASP A 40 9.99 -11.49 5.38
N THR A 41 9.72 -11.96 4.16
CA THR A 41 9.75 -11.09 2.98
C THR A 41 8.39 -10.44 2.76
N THR A 42 8.36 -9.27 2.10
CA THR A 42 7.10 -8.61 1.70
C THR A 42 6.15 -9.56 0.98
N ALA A 43 6.66 -10.42 0.09
CA ALA A 43 5.84 -11.39 -0.63
C ALA A 43 5.17 -12.42 0.30
N VAL A 44 5.88 -12.91 1.30
CA VAL A 44 5.33 -13.85 2.29
C VAL A 44 4.25 -13.19 3.13
N ARG A 45 4.48 -11.94 3.57
CA ARG A 45 3.49 -11.17 4.34
C ARG A 45 2.24 -10.85 3.52
N VAL A 46 2.39 -10.48 2.25
CA VAL A 46 1.26 -10.23 1.34
C VAL A 46 0.45 -11.52 1.13
N GLN A 47 1.10 -12.66 0.89
CA GLN A 47 0.41 -13.94 0.78
C GLN A 47 -0.38 -14.25 2.06
N ALA A 48 0.24 -14.12 3.24
CA ALA A 48 -0.40 -14.43 4.51
C ALA A 48 -1.60 -13.50 4.80
N ALA A 49 -1.46 -12.20 4.52
CA ALA A 49 -2.54 -11.23 4.67
C ALA A 49 -3.69 -11.50 3.69
N LEU A 50 -3.39 -11.81 2.43
CA LEU A 50 -4.37 -12.16 1.41
C LEU A 50 -5.12 -13.45 1.78
N ASP A 51 -4.41 -14.53 2.13
CA ASP A 51 -5.02 -15.81 2.51
C ASP A 51 -6.00 -15.64 3.68
N ARG A 52 -5.61 -14.80 4.64
CA ARG A 52 -6.46 -14.49 5.79
C ARG A 52 -7.70 -13.70 5.38
N LEU A 53 -7.55 -12.66 4.56
CA LEU A 53 -8.69 -11.87 4.08
C LEU A 53 -9.65 -12.74 3.26
N VAL A 54 -9.14 -13.47 2.27
CA VAL A 54 -9.92 -14.36 1.41
C VAL A 54 -10.63 -15.44 2.22
N GLY A 55 -9.98 -16.00 3.25
CA GLY A 55 -10.59 -16.98 4.14
C GLY A 55 -11.76 -16.45 4.99
N LEU A 56 -11.92 -15.12 5.09
CA LEU A 56 -12.99 -14.47 5.85
C LEU A 56 -14.13 -13.96 4.95
N VAL A 57 -13.89 -13.74 3.65
CA VAL A 57 -14.90 -13.26 2.71
C VAL A 57 -15.72 -14.44 2.19
N PRO A 58 -17.07 -14.38 2.21
CA PRO A 58 -17.89 -15.45 1.67
C PRO A 58 -17.78 -15.55 0.15
N GLY A 59 -17.70 -16.79 -0.35
CA GLY A 59 -17.73 -17.13 -1.77
C GLY A 59 -16.37 -17.26 -2.46
N ASP A 60 -16.36 -17.24 -3.79
CA ASP A 60 -15.13 -17.37 -4.59
C ASP A 60 -14.63 -15.97 -4.99
N PRO A 61 -13.43 -15.54 -4.55
CA PRO A 61 -12.92 -14.21 -4.89
C PRO A 61 -12.61 -14.05 -6.39
N LEU A 62 -12.72 -15.11 -7.19
CA LEU A 62 -12.49 -15.09 -8.64
C LEU A 62 -11.11 -14.54 -9.01
N LEU A 63 -10.12 -14.83 -8.16
CA LEU A 63 -8.74 -14.44 -8.33
C LEU A 63 -8.17 -15.02 -9.62
N ARG A 64 -7.53 -14.17 -10.43
CA ARG A 64 -6.89 -14.57 -11.68
C ARG A 64 -5.58 -15.29 -11.41
N ALA A 65 -5.05 -15.94 -12.44
CA ALA A 65 -3.69 -16.48 -12.37
C ALA A 65 -2.67 -15.37 -12.11
N PRO A 66 -1.51 -15.69 -11.51
CA PRO A 66 -0.40 -14.75 -11.33
C PRO A 66 -0.05 -13.96 -12.60
N ALA A 67 0.25 -12.68 -12.45
CA ALA A 67 1.04 -11.95 -13.43
C ALA A 67 2.48 -12.48 -13.43
N THR A 68 3.20 -12.28 -14.52
CA THR A 68 4.64 -12.56 -14.57
C THR A 68 5.46 -11.30 -14.27
N GLU A 69 6.72 -11.48 -13.90
CA GLU A 69 7.70 -10.39 -13.82
C GLU A 69 7.80 -9.57 -15.12
N ARG A 70 7.57 -10.22 -16.27
CA ARG A 70 7.55 -9.54 -17.57
C ARG A 70 6.32 -8.64 -17.69
N ASP A 71 5.16 -9.10 -17.26
CA ASP A 71 3.92 -8.31 -17.33
C ASP A 71 4.03 -7.07 -16.44
N LEU A 72 4.57 -7.23 -15.23
CA LEU A 72 4.87 -6.12 -14.33
C LEU A 72 5.87 -5.14 -14.96
N ALA A 73 6.98 -5.62 -15.53
CA ALA A 73 7.96 -4.75 -16.16
C ALA A 73 7.38 -3.96 -17.35
N VAL A 74 6.44 -4.53 -18.11
CA VAL A 74 5.71 -3.83 -19.17
C VAL A 74 4.77 -2.77 -18.59
N ALA A 75 4.01 -3.11 -17.55
CA ALA A 75 3.12 -2.16 -16.89
C ALA A 75 3.91 -0.98 -16.27
N GLU A 76 4.98 -1.26 -15.53
CA GLU A 76 5.84 -0.24 -14.92
C GLU A 76 6.49 0.68 -15.95
N ALA A 77 6.88 0.14 -17.12
CA ALA A 77 7.39 0.94 -18.22
C ALA A 77 6.32 1.85 -18.83
N HIS A 78 5.06 1.41 -18.90
CA HIS A 78 3.93 2.21 -19.39
C HIS A 78 3.56 3.32 -18.41
N LEU A 79 3.49 2.98 -17.12
CA LEU A 79 3.19 3.93 -16.04
C LEU A 79 4.31 4.97 -15.83
N GLY A 80 5.56 4.63 -16.22
CA GLY A 80 6.73 5.46 -15.94
C GLY A 80 7.24 5.35 -14.50
N HIS A 81 6.64 4.47 -13.69
CA HIS A 81 6.97 4.23 -12.29
C HIS A 81 7.10 2.74 -12.02
N ARG A 82 8.03 2.39 -11.14
CA ARG A 82 8.08 1.04 -10.57
C ARG A 82 7.00 0.92 -9.50
N LEU A 83 6.26 -0.19 -9.49
CA LEU A 83 5.24 -0.43 -8.48
C LEU A 83 5.90 -0.77 -7.12
N PRO A 84 5.27 -0.41 -5.99
CA PRO A 84 5.73 -0.83 -4.66
C PRO A 84 5.82 -2.36 -4.55
N GLU A 85 6.74 -2.86 -3.72
CA GLU A 85 7.01 -4.32 -3.64
C GLU A 85 5.82 -5.15 -3.16
N ASP A 86 4.96 -4.59 -2.33
CA ASP A 86 3.74 -5.24 -1.87
C ASP A 86 2.67 -5.29 -2.97
N VAL A 87 2.55 -4.24 -3.79
CA VAL A 87 1.71 -4.25 -5.00
C VAL A 87 2.21 -5.26 -6.01
N ARG A 88 3.53 -5.28 -6.28
CA ARG A 88 4.16 -6.28 -7.15
C ARG A 88 3.92 -7.69 -6.63
N ALA A 89 4.12 -7.90 -5.33
CA ALA A 89 3.87 -9.18 -4.69
C ALA A 89 2.42 -9.63 -4.89
N LEU A 90 1.43 -8.76 -4.70
CA LEU A 90 0.03 -9.13 -4.92
C LEU A 90 -0.25 -9.53 -6.37
N TYR A 91 0.27 -8.77 -7.35
CA TYR A 91 0.13 -9.12 -8.77
C TYR A 91 0.84 -10.43 -9.16
N LEU A 92 1.98 -10.74 -8.53
CA LEU A 92 2.69 -12.01 -8.70
C LEU A 92 1.97 -13.20 -8.03
N LEU A 93 0.98 -12.94 -7.18
CA LEU A 93 0.05 -13.96 -6.69
C LEU A 93 -1.16 -14.06 -7.61
N HIS A 94 -1.77 -12.92 -7.97
CA HIS A 94 -2.99 -12.86 -8.76
C HIS A 94 -3.06 -11.57 -9.60
N ASP A 95 -3.23 -11.71 -10.91
CA ASP A 95 -3.47 -10.58 -11.83
C ASP A 95 -4.90 -10.05 -11.73
N GLY A 96 -5.29 -9.54 -10.57
CA GLY A 96 -6.64 -9.04 -10.34
C GLY A 96 -7.69 -10.14 -10.09
N GLN A 97 -8.95 -9.71 -10.09
CA GLN A 97 -10.13 -10.56 -10.06
C GLN A 97 -10.75 -10.61 -11.47
N HIS A 98 -11.43 -11.71 -11.80
CA HIS A 98 -12.29 -11.72 -12.98
C HIS A 98 -13.47 -10.76 -12.77
N PRO A 99 -13.95 -10.09 -13.83
CA PRO A 99 -15.16 -9.28 -13.73
C PRO A 99 -16.31 -10.19 -13.30
N TYR A 100 -16.99 -9.80 -12.24
CA TYR A 100 -18.21 -10.45 -11.77
C TYR A 100 -19.35 -9.44 -11.81
N SER A 101 -20.55 -9.96 -12.05
CA SER A 101 -21.79 -9.21 -11.86
C SER A 101 -22.45 -9.66 -10.58
N ALA A 102 -23.34 -8.82 -10.03
CA ALA A 102 -24.32 -9.20 -9.01
C ALA A 102 -25.05 -10.54 -9.30
N GLN A 103 -25.14 -10.93 -10.58
CA GLN A 103 -25.78 -12.17 -11.02
C GLN A 103 -24.84 -13.40 -11.08
N ASP A 104 -23.54 -13.29 -10.75
CA ASP A 104 -22.64 -14.45 -10.72
C ASP A 104 -22.91 -15.30 -9.46
N PRO A 105 -23.29 -16.58 -9.59
CA PRO A 105 -23.60 -17.44 -8.45
C PRO A 105 -22.40 -17.77 -7.55
N ARG A 106 -21.18 -17.41 -7.97
CA ARG A 106 -19.93 -17.60 -7.21
C ARG A 106 -19.58 -16.41 -6.31
N PHE A 107 -20.42 -15.36 -6.31
CA PHE A 107 -20.41 -14.16 -5.47
C PHE A 107 -19.26 -14.06 -4.47
N ALA A 108 -18.38 -13.08 -4.64
CA ALA A 108 -17.51 -12.61 -3.56
C ALA A 108 -17.44 -11.09 -3.59
N ALA A 109 -17.41 -10.48 -2.41
CA ALA A 109 -17.15 -9.07 -2.30
C ALA A 109 -15.73 -8.77 -2.80
N GLY A 110 -15.55 -7.60 -3.42
CA GLY A 110 -14.26 -7.20 -3.97
C GLY A 110 -13.20 -7.03 -2.89
N LEU A 111 -11.94 -7.32 -3.23
CA LEU A 111 -10.83 -7.36 -2.25
C LEU A 111 -10.44 -5.97 -1.74
N VAL A 112 -10.71 -4.92 -2.51
CA VAL A 112 -10.30 -3.55 -2.20
C VAL A 112 -11.54 -2.72 -1.89
N VAL A 113 -11.88 -2.61 -0.61
CA VAL A 113 -13.04 -1.87 -0.10
C VAL A 113 -14.35 -2.32 -0.77
N GLY A 114 -14.49 -3.62 -1.00
CA GLY A 114 -15.65 -4.19 -1.69
C GLY A 114 -15.62 -4.09 -3.21
N GLN A 115 -14.63 -3.41 -3.80
CA GLN A 115 -14.46 -3.29 -5.24
C GLN A 115 -13.52 -4.35 -5.82
N PRO A 116 -13.74 -4.81 -7.06
CA PRO A 116 -12.85 -5.75 -7.72
C PRO A 116 -11.44 -5.17 -7.85
N PHE A 117 -10.44 -5.98 -7.48
CA PHE A 117 -9.04 -5.69 -7.78
C PHE A 117 -8.79 -5.87 -9.28
N LEU A 118 -8.34 -4.83 -9.97
CA LEU A 118 -8.20 -4.83 -11.42
C LEU A 118 -6.98 -5.64 -11.89
N PRO A 119 -7.11 -6.40 -13.00
CA PRO A 119 -5.94 -6.94 -13.71
C PRO A 119 -5.09 -5.79 -14.26
N LEU A 120 -3.78 -6.02 -14.44
CA LEU A 120 -2.84 -5.00 -14.92
C LEU A 120 -3.31 -4.33 -16.22
N THR A 121 -3.91 -5.08 -17.14
CA THR A 121 -4.43 -4.53 -18.40
C THR A 121 -5.46 -3.43 -18.17
N ASP A 122 -6.31 -3.61 -17.16
CA ASP A 122 -7.40 -2.69 -16.87
C ASP A 122 -6.90 -1.53 -16.03
N VAL A 123 -5.92 -1.76 -15.13
CA VAL A 123 -5.17 -0.68 -14.47
C VAL A 123 -4.60 0.30 -15.48
N LEU A 124 -3.91 -0.20 -16.51
CA LEU A 124 -3.33 0.66 -17.55
C LEU A 124 -4.42 1.40 -18.34
N ALA A 125 -5.52 0.72 -18.68
CA ALA A 125 -6.63 1.35 -19.40
C ALA A 125 -7.35 2.44 -18.58
N GLN A 126 -7.49 2.25 -17.27
CA GLN A 126 -8.02 3.28 -16.38
C GLN A 126 -7.01 4.42 -16.24
N TRP A 127 -5.74 4.11 -16.00
CA TRP A 127 -4.68 5.11 -15.86
C TRP A 127 -4.54 5.99 -17.11
N ASP A 128 -4.68 5.44 -18.33
CA ASP A 128 -4.64 6.21 -19.57
C ASP A 128 -5.82 7.19 -19.73
N GLN A 129 -6.99 6.90 -19.15
CA GLN A 129 -8.14 7.82 -19.21
C GLN A 129 -7.90 9.12 -18.42
N TRP A 130 -6.97 9.10 -17.47
CA TRP A 130 -6.58 10.24 -16.66
C TRP A 130 -5.46 11.09 -17.28
N ASP A 131 -4.97 10.75 -18.47
CA ASP A 131 -3.94 11.53 -19.15
C ASP A 131 -4.42 12.96 -19.45
N GLY A 132 -3.53 13.93 -19.21
CA GLY A 132 -3.80 15.36 -19.40
C GLY A 132 -4.64 16.04 -18.31
N PHE A 133 -5.28 15.32 -17.38
CA PHE A 133 -6.04 15.94 -16.29
C PHE A 133 -5.14 16.61 -15.23
N GLU A 134 -3.95 16.07 -14.99
CA GLU A 134 -3.01 16.69 -14.03
C GLU A 134 -2.58 18.12 -14.43
N ALA A 135 -2.67 18.48 -15.71
CA ALA A 135 -2.35 19.83 -16.19
C ALA A 135 -3.54 20.83 -16.07
N GLN A 136 -4.72 20.37 -15.66
CA GLN A 136 -5.94 21.17 -15.55
C GLN A 136 -6.10 21.69 -14.11
N GLU A 137 -5.27 22.67 -13.75
CA GLU A 137 -5.23 23.26 -12.39
C GLU A 137 -6.56 23.89 -11.94
N ASP A 138 -7.47 24.22 -12.88
CA ASP A 138 -8.82 24.72 -12.55
C ASP A 138 -9.70 23.67 -11.89
N MET A 139 -9.39 22.38 -12.07
CA MET A 139 -10.08 21.29 -11.42
C MET A 139 -9.62 21.06 -9.96
N ASP A 140 -8.51 21.67 -9.55
CA ASP A 140 -7.92 21.48 -8.21
C ASP A 140 -8.64 22.28 -7.11
N GLU A 141 -9.59 23.18 -7.46
CA GLU A 141 -10.17 24.17 -6.53
C GLU A 141 -10.74 23.55 -5.24
N PHE A 142 -11.34 22.35 -5.34
CA PHE A 142 -11.97 21.65 -4.23
C PHE A 142 -11.17 20.45 -3.72
N ALA A 143 -10.06 20.11 -4.39
CA ALA A 143 -9.26 18.94 -4.05
C ALA A 143 -8.60 19.11 -2.68
N SER A 144 -8.78 18.10 -1.83
CA SER A 144 -8.30 18.09 -0.46
C SER A 144 -7.85 16.69 -0.07
N SER A 145 -7.23 16.57 1.11
CA SER A 145 -6.67 15.31 1.57
C SER A 145 -6.98 15.09 3.03
N THR A 146 -7.33 13.84 3.36
CA THR A 146 -7.50 13.35 4.73
C THR A 146 -6.65 12.10 4.95
N PRO A 147 -5.64 12.15 5.84
CA PRO A 147 -5.20 13.29 6.63
C PRO A 147 -4.59 14.44 5.80
N GLN A 148 -4.68 15.67 6.30
CA GLN A 148 -4.18 16.84 5.58
C GLN A 148 -2.70 16.71 5.22
N GLY A 149 -2.38 16.96 3.94
CA GLY A 149 -1.01 17.01 3.43
C GLY A 149 -0.40 15.65 3.10
N PHE A 150 -1.18 14.56 3.15
CA PHE A 150 -0.71 13.24 2.74
C PHE A 150 -0.85 13.03 1.23
N VAL A 151 -1.98 13.43 0.65
CA VAL A 151 -2.23 13.40 -0.80
C VAL A 151 -2.10 14.81 -1.36
N GLN A 152 -1.60 14.94 -2.58
CA GLN A 152 -1.58 16.24 -3.26
C GLN A 152 -3.03 16.76 -3.42
N PRO A 153 -3.31 18.05 -3.14
CA PRO A 153 -4.63 18.64 -3.34
C PRO A 153 -4.82 18.96 -4.84
N LYS A 154 -4.95 17.91 -5.65
CA LYS A 154 -5.09 17.98 -7.11
C LYS A 154 -6.22 17.08 -7.57
N TYR A 155 -6.90 17.42 -8.65
CA TYR A 155 -7.94 16.54 -9.22
C TYR A 155 -7.37 15.20 -9.71
N ALA A 156 -6.16 15.23 -10.29
CA ALA A 156 -5.47 14.04 -10.77
C ALA A 156 -3.96 14.21 -10.72
N VAL A 157 -3.24 13.12 -10.44
CA VAL A 157 -1.78 13.04 -10.52
C VAL A 157 -1.40 11.76 -11.25
N ARG A 158 -0.47 11.81 -12.21
CA ARG A 158 -0.04 10.62 -12.97
C ARG A 158 0.60 9.55 -12.10
N GLY A 159 1.14 9.94 -10.94
CA GLY A 159 1.62 9.01 -9.90
C GLY A 159 0.52 8.23 -9.18
N TRP A 160 -0.77 8.53 -9.37
CA TRP A 160 -1.87 7.79 -8.76
C TRP A 160 -2.29 6.62 -9.66
N ILE A 161 -2.07 5.40 -9.16
CA ILE A 161 -2.26 4.17 -9.93
C ILE A 161 -3.57 3.49 -9.50
N PRO A 162 -4.60 3.43 -10.36
CA PRO A 162 -5.90 2.86 -9.98
C PRO A 162 -5.81 1.35 -9.85
N LEU A 163 -6.20 0.80 -8.69
CA LEU A 163 -6.26 -0.64 -8.47
C LEU A 163 -7.70 -1.18 -8.54
N THR A 164 -8.70 -0.29 -8.53
CA THR A 164 -10.13 -0.61 -8.64
C THR A 164 -10.80 0.31 -9.65
N HIS A 165 -12.07 0.04 -9.97
CA HIS A 165 -12.94 0.99 -10.67
C HIS A 165 -14.39 0.72 -10.25
N ASP A 166 -15.13 1.78 -9.92
CA ASP A 166 -16.54 1.71 -9.53
C ASP A 166 -17.54 1.73 -10.71
N GLY A 167 -17.05 1.92 -11.94
CA GLY A 167 -17.89 2.14 -13.12
C GLY A 167 -18.28 3.61 -13.38
N GLY A 168 -18.16 4.48 -12.38
CA GLY A 168 -18.41 5.93 -12.44
C GLY A 168 -17.16 6.78 -12.66
N GLY A 169 -15.98 6.19 -12.49
CA GLY A 169 -14.69 6.89 -12.62
C GLY A 169 -14.03 7.17 -11.27
N ASN A 170 -14.44 6.49 -10.20
CA ASN A 170 -13.78 6.55 -8.91
C ASN A 170 -12.94 5.29 -8.67
N HIS A 171 -11.87 5.47 -7.93
CA HIS A 171 -10.82 4.49 -7.74
C HIS A 171 -10.35 4.46 -6.29
N VAL A 172 -9.96 3.26 -5.86
CA VAL A 172 -8.99 3.05 -4.80
C VAL A 172 -7.70 2.61 -5.49
N GLY A 173 -6.57 3.20 -5.10
CA GLY A 173 -5.30 2.89 -5.73
C GLY A 173 -4.10 3.26 -4.89
N VAL A 174 -2.91 3.22 -5.48
CA VAL A 174 -1.66 3.57 -4.80
C VAL A 174 -1.11 4.89 -5.29
N ASP A 175 -0.64 5.71 -4.36
CA ASP A 175 -0.06 7.02 -4.61
C ASP A 175 1.46 6.93 -4.66
N LEU A 176 2.03 7.15 -5.84
CA LEU A 176 3.48 7.14 -6.08
C LEU A 176 4.10 8.55 -6.11
N ASP A 177 3.28 9.59 -5.94
CA ASP A 177 3.70 10.99 -5.87
C ASP A 177 2.92 11.71 -4.76
N PRO A 178 3.12 11.33 -3.49
CA PRO A 178 2.36 11.88 -2.37
C PRO A 178 2.75 13.32 -2.06
N ALA A 179 1.92 14.00 -1.28
CA ALA A 179 2.30 15.27 -0.68
C ALA A 179 3.32 15.08 0.45
N ALA A 180 3.84 16.19 0.99
CA ALA A 180 5.00 16.20 1.87
C ALA A 180 4.86 15.39 3.18
N ALA A 181 3.64 15.15 3.67
CA ALA A 181 3.40 14.33 4.85
C ALA A 181 3.02 12.87 4.52
N GLY A 182 2.79 12.56 3.24
CA GLY A 182 2.38 11.24 2.79
C GLY A 182 3.56 10.28 2.58
N THR A 183 3.21 9.05 2.24
CA THR A 183 4.18 7.96 2.01
C THR A 183 4.02 7.41 0.59
N VAL A 184 5.13 7.24 -0.13
CA VAL A 184 5.11 6.64 -1.47
C VAL A 184 4.60 5.20 -1.34
N GLY A 185 3.52 4.87 -2.05
CA GLY A 185 2.84 3.59 -1.98
C GLY A 185 1.65 3.55 -1.02
N GLN A 186 1.29 4.67 -0.38
CA GLN A 186 0.06 4.76 0.41
C GLN A 186 -1.18 4.47 -0.46
N VAL A 187 -2.18 3.83 0.13
CA VAL A 187 -3.44 3.49 -0.54
C VAL A 187 -4.44 4.63 -0.35
N ILE A 188 -4.97 5.15 -1.44
CA ILE A 188 -5.82 6.35 -1.48
C ILE A 188 -7.12 6.14 -2.23
N THR A 189 -8.13 6.95 -1.92
CA THR A 189 -9.26 7.21 -2.82
C THR A 189 -8.92 8.37 -3.75
N PHE A 190 -9.39 8.29 -5.00
CA PHE A 190 -9.34 9.39 -5.97
C PHE A 190 -10.33 9.11 -7.11
N GLY A 191 -10.66 10.13 -7.89
CA GLY A 191 -11.42 9.95 -9.12
C GLY A 191 -12.40 11.07 -9.40
N ARG A 192 -13.37 10.76 -10.27
CA ARG A 192 -14.24 11.76 -10.89
C ARG A 192 -14.97 12.64 -9.88
N ASP A 193 -15.47 12.03 -8.82
CA ASP A 193 -16.36 12.63 -7.82
C ASP A 193 -15.71 12.73 -6.43
N ASP A 194 -14.38 12.57 -6.35
CA ASP A 194 -13.61 12.53 -5.11
C ASP A 194 -12.86 13.84 -4.87
N ASP A 195 -13.52 14.81 -4.24
CA ASP A 195 -12.91 16.10 -3.84
C ASP A 195 -12.04 15.98 -2.57
N GLU A 196 -12.25 14.94 -1.76
CA GLU A 196 -11.51 14.67 -0.52
C GLU A 196 -10.80 13.32 -0.59
N HIS A 197 -9.54 13.32 -1.03
CA HIS A 197 -8.73 12.11 -1.13
C HIS A 197 -8.42 11.53 0.24
N GLN A 198 -8.90 10.32 0.50
CA GLN A 198 -8.68 9.64 1.77
C GLN A 198 -7.51 8.69 1.67
N VAL A 199 -6.55 8.80 2.58
CA VAL A 199 -5.56 7.75 2.79
C VAL A 199 -6.18 6.68 3.68
N ILE A 200 -6.28 5.46 3.16
CA ILE A 200 -6.83 4.34 3.92
C ILE A 200 -5.73 3.44 4.48
N ALA A 201 -4.53 3.43 3.91
CA ALA A 201 -3.41 2.68 4.49
C ALA A 201 -2.06 3.24 4.04
N PRO A 202 -0.98 3.07 4.82
CA PRO A 202 0.35 3.50 4.41
C PRO A 202 0.98 2.60 3.33
N SER A 203 0.41 1.42 3.07
CA SER A 203 0.84 0.48 2.05
C SER A 203 -0.27 -0.52 1.70
N LEU A 204 -0.16 -1.22 0.57
CA LEU A 204 -1.14 -2.25 0.19
C LEU A 204 -1.10 -3.44 1.16
N LEU A 205 0.10 -3.80 1.64
CA LEU A 205 0.23 -4.81 2.69
C LEU A 205 -0.51 -4.40 3.97
N SER A 206 -0.33 -3.17 4.44
CA SER A 206 -1.05 -2.66 5.61
C SER A 206 -2.56 -2.67 5.38
N TYR A 207 -3.02 -2.28 4.18
CA TYR A 207 -4.43 -2.38 3.81
C TYR A 207 -4.97 -3.81 3.95
N LEU A 208 -4.29 -4.82 3.38
CA LEU A 208 -4.74 -6.22 3.45
C LEU A 208 -4.80 -6.73 4.90
N GLU A 209 -3.80 -6.39 5.71
CA GLU A 209 -3.75 -6.76 7.13
C GLU A 209 -4.88 -6.10 7.94
N GLN A 210 -5.16 -4.82 7.68
CA GLN A 210 -6.24 -4.07 8.32
C GLN A 210 -7.62 -4.59 7.89
N ALA A 211 -7.83 -4.82 6.59
CA ALA A 211 -9.06 -5.38 6.07
C ALA A 211 -9.37 -6.74 6.73
N ALA A 212 -8.38 -7.62 6.82
CA ALA A 212 -8.56 -8.92 7.48
C ALA A 212 -8.89 -8.80 8.99
N ASP A 213 -8.32 -7.82 9.70
CA ASP A 213 -8.68 -7.52 11.10
C ASP A 213 -10.12 -7.02 11.21
N LEU A 214 -10.51 -6.09 10.36
CA LEU A 214 -11.82 -5.45 10.41
C LEU A 214 -12.94 -6.42 10.03
N VAL A 215 -12.73 -7.30 9.03
CA VAL A 215 -13.69 -8.37 8.71
C VAL A 215 -13.78 -9.36 9.87
N ALA A 216 -12.65 -9.79 10.44
CA ALA A 216 -12.66 -10.73 11.57
C ALA A 216 -13.35 -10.15 12.82
N ALA A 217 -13.27 -8.84 13.02
CA ALA A 217 -13.95 -8.13 14.09
C ALA A 217 -15.44 -7.84 13.79
N GLY A 218 -15.90 -8.05 12.56
CA GLY A 218 -17.25 -7.70 12.10
C GLY A 218 -17.48 -6.19 11.98
N THR A 219 -16.41 -5.38 11.92
CA THR A 219 -16.48 -3.92 11.76
C THR A 219 -16.82 -3.54 10.31
N ILE A 220 -16.30 -4.31 9.37
CA ILE A 220 -16.74 -4.32 7.98
C ILE A 220 -17.35 -5.68 7.69
N VAL A 221 -18.47 -5.68 6.98
CA VAL A 221 -19.18 -6.92 6.64
C VAL A 221 -19.31 -6.97 5.12
N PRO A 222 -18.75 -7.97 4.44
CA PRO A 222 -19.07 -8.24 3.05
C PRO A 222 -20.59 -8.35 2.91
N SER A 223 -21.20 -7.47 2.10
CA SER A 223 -22.63 -7.50 1.80
C SER A 223 -22.98 -8.88 1.25
N ASP A 224 -24.11 -9.45 1.66
CA ASP A 224 -24.73 -10.64 1.05
C ASP A 224 -25.90 -10.26 0.13
N GLU A 225 -26.14 -8.96 -0.07
CA GLU A 225 -27.20 -8.45 -0.93
C GLU A 225 -26.84 -8.63 -2.41
N GLN A 226 -27.70 -9.35 -3.13
CA GLN A 226 -27.48 -9.69 -4.55
C GLN A 226 -27.48 -8.45 -5.46
N ASP A 227 -28.13 -7.35 -5.07
CA ASP A 227 -28.32 -6.19 -5.95
C ASP A 227 -27.33 -5.03 -5.65
N GLU A 228 -26.66 -5.04 -4.49
CA GLU A 228 -25.65 -4.04 -4.09
C GLU A 228 -24.41 -4.72 -3.48
N PRO A 229 -23.56 -5.34 -4.33
CA PRO A 229 -22.33 -5.99 -3.86
C PRO A 229 -21.35 -4.93 -3.35
N GLY A 230 -20.83 -5.12 -2.13
CA GLY A 230 -19.90 -4.19 -1.51
C GLY A 230 -19.54 -4.60 -0.09
N TRP A 231 -18.80 -3.74 0.61
CA TRP A 231 -18.58 -3.90 2.06
C TRP A 231 -19.50 -2.93 2.78
N ALA A 232 -20.30 -3.43 3.72
CA ALA A 232 -21.00 -2.59 4.68
C ALA A 232 -19.99 -2.07 5.71
N ILE A 233 -19.78 -0.76 5.72
CA ILE A 233 -18.79 -0.09 6.57
C ILE A 233 -19.55 0.81 7.56
N THR A 234 -19.29 0.62 8.85
CA THR A 234 -19.86 1.50 9.89
C THR A 234 -18.92 2.70 10.10
N GLY A 235 -19.09 3.76 9.31
CA GLY A 235 -18.24 4.97 9.36
C GLY A 235 -17.74 5.38 7.97
N THR A 236 -16.76 6.29 7.92
CA THR A 236 -16.01 6.59 6.68
C THR A 236 -14.76 5.71 6.59
N LEU A 237 -14.18 5.54 5.39
CA LEU A 237 -12.97 4.73 5.22
C LEU A 237 -11.83 5.24 6.10
N SER A 238 -11.62 6.56 6.13
CA SER A 238 -10.64 7.25 6.98
C SER A 238 -10.86 7.10 8.50
N THR A 239 -12.05 6.66 8.94
CA THR A 239 -12.32 6.37 10.37
C THR A 239 -12.15 4.90 10.72
N VAL A 240 -12.21 4.02 9.73
CA VAL A 240 -12.18 2.57 9.90
C VAL A 240 -10.80 2.01 9.62
N PHE A 241 -10.13 2.54 8.59
CA PHE A 241 -8.73 2.24 8.31
C PHE A 241 -7.80 3.32 8.86
N ASP A 242 -6.62 2.90 9.31
CA ASP A 242 -5.58 3.74 9.88
C ASP A 242 -4.52 4.06 8.82
N ALA A 243 -4.47 5.32 8.41
CA ALA A 243 -3.52 5.87 7.45
C ALA A 243 -2.05 5.84 7.94
N THR A 244 -1.81 5.61 9.23
CA THR A 244 -0.49 5.75 9.88
C THR A 244 0.02 4.47 10.54
N ALA A 245 -0.81 3.41 10.62
CA ALA A 245 -0.42 2.17 11.26
C ALA A 245 0.50 1.32 10.34
N GLU A 246 1.80 1.31 10.64
CA GLU A 246 2.68 0.22 10.23
C GLU A 246 2.50 -0.95 11.21
N ARG A 247 1.81 -2.01 10.79
CA ARG A 247 1.75 -3.24 11.58
C ARG A 247 2.95 -4.10 11.23
N THR A 248 3.86 -4.24 12.19
CA THR A 248 4.84 -5.33 12.22
C THR A 248 4.26 -6.42 13.10
N GLY A 249 3.74 -7.49 12.49
CA GLY A 249 3.19 -8.66 13.16
C GLY A 249 3.56 -9.92 12.41
#